data_AF-A0AAV6YCS3-F1
#
_entry.id   AF-A0AAV6YCS3-F1
#
_cell.length_a   1.000
_cell.length_b   1.000
_cell.length_c   1.000
_cell.angle_alpha   90.00
_cell.angle_beta   90.00
_cell.angle_gamma   90.00
#
_symmetry.space_group_name_H-M   'P 1'
#
loop_
_entity.id
_entity.type
_entity.pdbx_description
1 polymer ?
#
loop_
_entity_poly.entity_id
_entity_poly.type
_entity_poly.pdbx_seq_one_letter_code
_entity_poly.pdbx_strand_id
1 'polypeptide(L)'
;MGLRRAQGPDGGLSASKYSYIGGFDCTSNVLAGQRFGIPVAGTVAHSYVASFSSLDEVRHQALHPAGSQEGGADFLALAQSWLQRVCDLLQIPPQSTNPGELAAFVSYAIAFPRNFLVVVDTYSVMM
;
A
#
# COMPACT_ATOMS: atom_id res chain seq x y z
N MET A 1 9.31 -0.96 15.20
CA MET A 1 8.01 -1.34 15.81
C MET A 1 7.68 -0.42 16.98
N GLY A 2 6.42 -0.34 17.44
CA GLY A 2 6.07 0.26 18.74
C GLY A 2 5.39 1.65 18.74
N LEU A 3 4.78 2.10 17.63
CA LEU A 3 4.23 3.46 17.56
C LEU A 3 2.78 3.61 18.05
N ARG A 4 1.94 2.57 17.90
CA ARG A 4 0.47 2.75 17.94
C ARG A 4 -0.06 3.34 19.26
N ARG A 5 0.68 3.22 20.36
CA ARG A 5 0.34 3.73 21.71
C ARG A 5 1.57 4.01 22.57
N ALA A 6 2.62 4.56 21.98
CA ALA A 6 3.84 4.83 22.74
C ALA A 6 3.62 5.97 23.75
N GLN A 7 4.14 5.80 24.98
CA GLN A 7 3.83 6.69 26.10
C GLN A 7 4.68 7.97 26.10
N GLY A 8 4.02 9.13 26.15
CA GLY A 8 4.68 10.43 26.21
C GLY A 8 5.32 10.89 24.88
N PRO A 9 5.88 12.10 24.84
CA PRO A 9 6.37 12.73 23.60
C PRO A 9 7.52 11.96 22.94
N ASP A 10 8.40 11.33 23.73
CA ASP A 10 9.54 10.55 23.23
C ASP A 10 9.30 9.03 23.26
N GLY A 11 8.12 8.58 23.69
CA GLY A 11 7.81 7.16 23.84
C GLY A 11 8.00 6.36 22.57
N GLY A 12 7.59 6.93 21.43
CA GLY A 12 7.70 6.25 20.13
C GLY A 12 9.15 6.09 19.68
N LEU A 13 10.01 7.04 20.07
CA LEU A 13 11.43 7.05 19.74
C LEU A 13 12.20 6.04 20.59
N SER A 14 11.99 6.07 21.91
CA SER A 14 12.61 5.13 22.84
C SER A 14 12.14 3.69 22.58
N ALA A 15 10.83 3.47 22.39
CA ALA A 15 10.29 2.16 22.04
C ALA A 15 10.91 1.62 20.74
N SER A 16 10.98 2.43 19.69
CA SER A 16 11.60 2.01 18.42
C SER A 16 13.07 1.62 18.59
N LYS A 17 13.83 2.40 19.37
CA LYS A 17 15.24 2.13 19.64
C LYS A 17 15.44 0.84 20.41
N TYR A 18 14.73 0.67 21.53
CA TYR A 18 14.91 -0.50 22.37
C TYR A 18 14.34 -1.77 21.75
N SER A 19 13.26 -1.69 20.95
CA SER A 19 12.82 -2.84 20.15
C SER A 19 13.88 -3.29 19.15
N TYR A 20 14.57 -2.36 18.49
CA TYR A 20 15.64 -2.71 17.55
C TYR A 20 16.83 -3.38 18.26
N ILE A 21 17.27 -2.82 19.41
CA ILE A 21 18.32 -3.43 20.25
C ILE A 21 17.90 -4.83 20.73
N GLY A 22 16.62 -5.02 21.03
CA GLY A 22 16.03 -6.30 21.43
C GLY A 22 15.93 -7.33 20.31
N GLY A 23 16.36 -7.03 19.09
CA GLY A 23 16.45 -7.97 17.97
C GLY A 23 15.38 -7.80 16.88
N PHE A 24 14.63 -6.69 16.85
CA PHE A 24 13.75 -6.39 15.71
C PHE A 24 14.56 -5.82 14.54
N ASP A 25 14.18 -6.15 13.30
CA ASP A 25 14.94 -5.76 12.11
C ASP A 25 14.69 -4.32 11.62
N CYS A 26 13.53 -3.74 11.95
CA CYS A 26 13.12 -2.43 11.41
C CYS A 26 12.06 -1.69 12.24
N THR A 27 11.80 -0.43 11.90
CA THR A 27 10.75 0.38 12.51
C THR A 27 10.00 1.28 11.52
N SER A 28 8.74 1.61 11.81
CA SER A 28 7.98 2.60 11.05
C SER A 28 8.23 4.05 11.53
N ASN A 29 9.01 4.23 12.60
CA ASN A 29 9.34 5.56 13.12
C ASN A 29 10.47 6.20 12.32
N VAL A 30 10.12 7.14 11.45
CA VAL A 30 11.08 7.90 10.63
C VAL A 30 12.10 8.68 11.46
N LEU A 31 11.71 9.22 12.63
CA LEU A 31 12.62 9.95 13.52
C LEU A 31 13.65 9.02 14.15
N ALA A 32 13.27 7.78 14.45
CA ALA A 32 14.20 6.76 14.94
C ALA A 32 15.18 6.32 13.85
N GLY A 33 14.72 6.18 12.61
CA GLY A 33 15.59 5.94 11.46
C GLY A 33 16.58 7.08 11.25
N GLN A 34 16.12 8.33 11.32
CA GLN A 34 16.96 9.52 11.18
C GLN A 34 18.01 9.63 12.29
N ARG A 35 17.63 9.45 13.56
CA ARG A 35 18.54 9.65 14.71
C ARG A 35 19.48 8.47 14.97
N PHE A 36 19.02 7.24 14.74
CA PHE A 36 19.73 6.03 15.17
C PHE A 36 20.14 5.09 14.03
N GLY A 37 19.84 5.46 12.77
CA GLY A 37 20.19 4.63 11.61
C GLY A 37 19.42 3.31 11.55
N ILE A 38 18.31 3.18 12.28
CA ILE A 38 17.48 1.98 12.28
C ILE A 38 16.77 1.87 10.93
N PRO A 39 16.81 0.70 10.24
CA PRO A 39 16.10 0.50 8.99
C PRO A 39 14.61 0.85 9.13
N VAL A 40 14.11 1.68 8.21
CA VAL A 40 12.71 2.12 8.21
C VAL A 40 11.90 1.28 7.24
N ALA A 41 10.82 0.68 7.73
CA ALA A 41 9.86 -0.05 6.93
C ALA A 41 8.44 0.20 7.45
N GLY A 42 7.48 0.28 6.54
CA GLY A 42 6.07 0.49 6.84
C GLY A 42 5.20 -0.15 5.77
N THR A 43 3.98 -0.53 6.16
CA THR A 43 2.98 -1.09 5.26
C THR A 43 2.05 0.00 4.73
N VAL A 44 1.07 -0.40 3.93
CA VAL A 44 -0.09 0.42 3.59
C VAL A 44 -1.07 0.45 4.77
N ALA A 45 -1.87 1.52 4.88
CA ALA A 45 -2.86 1.70 5.95
C ALA A 45 -4.29 1.47 5.44
N HIS A 46 -5.15 0.84 6.25
CA HIS A 46 -6.58 0.68 5.94
C HIS A 46 -7.29 2.01 5.64
N SER A 47 -6.94 3.08 6.37
CA SER A 47 -7.52 4.41 6.14
C SER A 47 -7.21 4.99 4.77
N TYR A 48 -6.10 4.56 4.14
CA TYR A 48 -5.78 4.95 2.78
C TYR A 48 -6.68 4.22 1.78
N VAL A 49 -6.94 2.93 1.98
CA VAL A 49 -7.86 2.18 1.10
C VAL A 49 -9.29 2.70 1.24
N ALA A 50 -9.74 2.92 2.48
CA ALA A 50 -11.08 3.40 2.78
C ALA A 50 -11.35 4.87 2.36
N SER A 51 -10.32 5.64 1.95
CA SER A 51 -10.53 7.01 1.48
C SER A 51 -10.99 7.10 0.03
N PHE A 52 -10.95 6.01 -0.73
CA PHE A 52 -11.38 5.96 -2.13
C PHE A 52 -12.79 5.38 -2.24
N SER A 53 -13.63 6.02 -3.05
CA SER A 53 -15.01 5.58 -3.32
C SER A 53 -15.22 5.14 -4.76
N SER A 54 -14.49 5.72 -5.73
CA SER A 54 -14.58 5.33 -7.14
C SER A 54 -13.23 5.36 -7.86
N LEU A 55 -13.21 4.77 -9.07
CA LEU A 55 -12.04 4.75 -9.95
C LEU A 55 -11.73 6.13 -10.55
N ASP A 56 -12.69 7.06 -10.56
CA ASP A 56 -12.52 8.41 -11.09
C ASP A 56 -11.54 9.25 -10.23
N GLU A 57 -11.30 8.82 -8.99
CA GLU A 57 -10.36 9.46 -8.08
C GLU A 57 -8.89 9.17 -8.43
N VAL A 58 -8.62 8.24 -9.35
CA VAL A 58 -7.28 7.92 -9.85
C VAL A 58 -6.82 9.00 -10.84
N ARG A 59 -6.12 10.02 -10.31
CA ARG A 59 -5.67 11.21 -11.07
C ARG A 59 -4.58 10.92 -12.11
N HIS A 60 -3.68 9.99 -11.80
CA HIS A 60 -2.61 9.57 -12.70
C HIS A 60 -2.89 8.13 -13.09
N GLN A 61 -3.00 7.88 -14.39
CA GLN A 61 -3.31 6.54 -14.92
C GLN A 61 -2.15 5.96 -15.73
N ALA A 62 -1.14 6.78 -16.05
CA ALA A 62 0.02 6.34 -16.80
C ALA A 62 1.06 5.70 -15.87
N LEU A 63 1.45 4.46 -16.17
CA LEU A 63 2.62 3.81 -15.57
C LEU A 63 3.66 3.50 -16.65
N HIS A 64 4.92 3.84 -16.36
CA HIS A 64 6.02 3.56 -17.27
C HIS A 64 6.49 2.11 -17.15
N PRO A 65 6.77 1.42 -18.26
CA PRO A 65 7.36 0.08 -18.24
C PRO A 65 8.70 0.04 -17.49
N ALA A 66 8.97 -1.07 -16.82
CA ALA A 66 10.25 -1.28 -16.15
C ALA A 66 11.38 -1.37 -17.19
N GLY A 67 12.13 -0.28 -17.37
CA GLY A 67 13.28 -0.21 -18.28
C GLY A 67 13.13 0.80 -19.42
N SER A 68 11.94 1.34 -19.65
CA SER A 68 11.67 2.31 -20.72
C SER A 68 11.04 3.57 -20.13
N GLN A 69 11.61 4.74 -20.45
CA GLN A 69 10.99 6.03 -20.10
C GLN A 69 9.97 6.48 -21.16
N GLU A 70 9.94 5.84 -22.33
CA GLU A 70 9.01 6.14 -23.41
C GLU A 70 7.74 5.29 -23.32
N GLY A 71 6.59 5.95 -23.47
CA GLY A 71 5.27 5.32 -23.51
C GLY A 71 4.73 4.96 -22.11
N GLY A 72 3.93 5.85 -21.52
CA GLY A 72 3.13 5.50 -20.34
C GLY A 72 1.94 4.64 -20.75
N ALA A 73 1.81 3.44 -20.20
CA ALA A 73 0.63 2.61 -20.40
C ALA A 73 -0.49 3.06 -19.47
N ASP A 74 -1.74 3.03 -19.94
CA ASP A 74 -2.92 3.22 -19.08
C ASP A 74 -3.04 2.01 -18.14
N PHE A 75 -2.50 2.19 -16.94
CA PHE A 75 -2.43 1.18 -15.91
C PHE A 75 -3.80 0.90 -15.29
N LEU A 76 -4.70 1.89 -15.26
CA LEU A 76 -6.06 1.69 -14.76
C LEU A 76 -6.83 0.74 -15.69
N ALA A 77 -6.80 1.02 -17.00
CA ALA A 77 -7.43 0.15 -17.99
C ALA A 77 -6.82 -1.26 -17.97
N LEU A 78 -5.49 -1.35 -17.82
CA LEU A 78 -4.80 -2.64 -17.68
C LEU A 78 -5.27 -3.40 -16.44
N ALA A 79 -5.36 -2.73 -15.29
CA ALA A 79 -5.81 -3.33 -14.03
C ALA A 79 -7.25 -3.84 -14.13
N GLN A 80 -8.16 -3.07 -14.75
CA GLN A 80 -9.54 -3.50 -15.00
C GLN A 80 -9.60 -4.73 -15.92
N SER A 81 -8.77 -4.77 -16.96
CA SER A 81 -8.72 -5.93 -17.88
C SER A 81 -8.26 -7.21 -17.18
N TRP A 82 -7.30 -7.09 -16.26
CA TRP A 82 -6.82 -8.21 -15.46
C TRP A 82 -7.80 -8.62 -14.37
N LEU A 83 -8.49 -7.65 -13.76
CA LEU A 83 -9.56 -7.94 -12.81
C LEU A 83 -10.63 -8.83 -13.44
N GLN A 84 -11.07 -8.48 -14.66
CA GLN A 84 -12.06 -9.30 -15.38
C GLN A 84 -11.55 -10.74 -15.57
N ARG A 85 -10.30 -10.92 -16.01
CA ARG A 85 -9.69 -12.26 -16.18
C ARG A 85 -9.61 -13.05 -14.88
N VAL A 86 -9.28 -12.37 -13.77
CA VAL A 86 -9.22 -13.00 -12.45
C VAL A 86 -10.61 -13.39 -11.97
N CYS A 87 -11.62 -12.53 -12.16
CA CYS A 87 -13.01 -12.86 -11.86
C CYS A 87 -13.51 -14.07 -12.67
N ASP A 88 -13.19 -14.13 -13.97
CA ASP A 88 -13.52 -15.26 -14.83
C ASP A 88 -12.85 -16.55 -14.35
N LEU A 89 -11.57 -16.48 -13.98
CA LEU A 89 -10.80 -17.61 -13.46
C LEU A 89 -11.35 -18.13 -12.12
N LEU A 90 -11.74 -17.21 -11.24
CA LEU A 90 -12.28 -17.51 -9.91
C LEU A 90 -13.79 -17.79 -9.93
N GLN A 91 -14.45 -17.68 -11.09
CA GLN A 91 -15.90 -17.85 -11.25
C GLN A 91 -16.73 -16.92 -10.34
N ILE A 92 -16.23 -15.71 -10.08
CA ILE A 92 -16.92 -14.71 -9.27
C ILE A 92 -17.46 -13.57 -10.15
N PRO A 93 -18.65 -13.02 -9.86
CA PRO A 93 -19.14 -11.85 -10.59
C PRO A 93 -18.20 -10.66 -10.38
N PRO A 94 -17.77 -9.93 -11.42
CA PRO A 94 -16.88 -8.77 -11.27
C PRO A 94 -17.49 -7.66 -10.40
N GLN A 95 -18.82 -7.59 -10.29
CA GLN A 95 -19.55 -6.66 -9.43
C GLN A 95 -19.37 -6.94 -7.93
N SER A 96 -18.82 -8.10 -7.56
CA SER A 96 -18.50 -8.43 -6.16
C SER A 96 -17.27 -7.68 -5.63
N THR A 97 -16.55 -6.98 -6.51
CA THR A 97 -15.33 -6.25 -6.15
C THR A 97 -15.63 -4.81 -5.77
N ASN A 98 -14.88 -4.26 -4.82
CA ASN A 98 -15.02 -2.87 -4.42
C ASN A 98 -14.20 -1.97 -5.38
N PRO A 99 -14.84 -1.04 -6.12
CA PRO A 99 -14.14 -0.17 -7.05
C PRO A 99 -13.21 0.84 -6.36
N GLY A 100 -13.53 1.28 -5.14
CA GLY A 100 -12.66 2.15 -4.34
C GLY A 100 -11.39 1.44 -3.88
N GLU A 101 -11.47 0.15 -3.55
CA GLU A 101 -10.29 -0.65 -3.20
C GLU A 101 -9.34 -0.81 -4.40
N LEU A 102 -9.90 -1.12 -5.58
CA LEU A 102 -9.12 -1.14 -6.83
C LEU A 102 -8.48 0.22 -7.12
N ALA A 103 -9.22 1.32 -6.92
CA ALA A 103 -8.70 2.68 -7.11
C ALA A 103 -7.50 2.97 -6.19
N ALA A 104 -7.60 2.59 -4.91
CA ALA A 104 -6.54 2.77 -3.93
C ALA A 104 -5.28 1.96 -4.32
N PHE A 105 -5.46 0.72 -4.77
CA PHE A 105 -4.35 -0.14 -5.20
C PHE A 105 -3.68 0.39 -6.46
N VAL A 106 -4.45 0.78 -7.46
CA VAL A 106 -3.92 1.40 -8.69
C VAL A 106 -3.14 2.67 -8.35
N SER A 107 -3.71 3.55 -7.53
CA SER A 107 -3.05 4.78 -7.06
C SER A 107 -1.73 4.48 -6.34
N TYR A 108 -1.72 3.49 -5.44
CA TYR A 108 -0.52 3.09 -4.72
C TYR A 108 0.55 2.48 -5.64
N ALA A 109 0.16 1.64 -6.59
CA ALA A 109 1.07 1.04 -7.58
C ALA A 109 1.74 2.09 -8.46
N ILE A 110 1.01 3.15 -8.83
CA ILE A 110 1.56 4.24 -9.63
C ILE A 110 2.58 5.06 -8.84
N ALA A 111 2.33 5.29 -7.55
CA ALA A 111 3.27 5.98 -6.68
C ALA A 111 4.52 5.12 -6.33
N PHE A 112 4.33 3.80 -6.17
CA PHE A 112 5.37 2.87 -5.71
C PHE A 112 5.49 1.62 -6.61
N PRO A 113 5.83 1.78 -7.91
CA PRO A 113 5.78 0.67 -8.88
C PRO A 113 6.81 -0.43 -8.63
N ARG A 114 7.88 -0.12 -7.89
CA ARG A 114 8.93 -1.09 -7.50
C ARG A 114 8.73 -1.69 -6.12
N ASN A 115 7.74 -1.21 -5.35
CA ASN A 115 7.47 -1.65 -3.99
C ASN A 115 5.96 -1.65 -3.73
N PHE A 116 5.22 -2.35 -4.59
CA PHE A 116 3.79 -2.45 -4.50
C PHE A 116 3.39 -3.35 -3.32
N LEU A 117 2.57 -2.81 -2.42
CA LEU A 117 2.06 -3.46 -1.22
C LEU A 117 0.57 -3.16 -1.13
N VAL A 118 -0.22 -4.11 -0.64
CA VAL A 118 -1.68 -3.98 -0.52
C VAL A 118 -2.18 -4.48 0.82
N VAL A 119 -3.31 -3.94 1.25
CA VAL A 119 -4.06 -4.39 2.41
C VAL A 119 -5.32 -5.07 1.89
N VAL A 120 -5.43 -6.38 2.09
CA VAL A 120 -6.49 -7.21 1.48
C VAL A 120 -7.72 -7.36 2.38
N ASP A 121 -7.64 -6.97 3.65
CA ASP A 121 -8.68 -7.16 4.66
C ASP A 121 -9.52 -5.89 4.92
N THR A 122 -9.61 -4.98 3.95
CA THR A 122 -10.40 -3.74 4.12
C THR A 122 -11.91 -4.01 4.02
N TYR A 123 -12.32 -4.86 3.09
CA TYR A 123 -13.74 -5.20 2.89
C TYR A 123 -13.99 -6.70 3.02
N SER A 124 -13.47 -7.51 2.10
CA SER A 124 -13.63 -8.97 2.14
C SER A 124 -12.43 -9.64 1.49
N VAL A 125 -11.79 -10.56 2.21
CA VAL A 125 -10.66 -11.35 1.68
C VAL A 125 -11.16 -12.53 0.83
N MET A 126 -12.39 -12.99 1.07
CA MET A 126 -13.33 -13.77 0.25
C MET A 126 -14.42 -14.31 1.19
N MET A 127 -15.70 -14.27 0.78
CA MET A 127 -16.84 -14.88 1.51
C MET A 127 -16.75 -16.40 1.53
#